data_AF-A0A6M1MBW7-F1
#
_entry.id   AF-A0A6M1MBW7-F1
#
_cell.length_a   1.000
_cell.length_b   1.000
_cell.length_c   1.000
_cell.angle_alpha   90.00
_cell.angle_beta   90.00
_cell.angle_gamma   90.00
#
_symmetry.space_group_name_H-M   'P 1'
#
loop_
_entity.id
_entity.type
_entity.pdbx_description
1 polymer ?
#
loop_
_entity_poly.entity_id
_entity_poly.type
_entity_poly.pdbx_seq_one_letter_code
_entity_poly.pdbx_strand_id
1 'polypeptide(L)'
;MSRDGHIDLDLDGATHRFRLAIGDLEALQEATGAGPADLLHGFHAGRRYRFRDVRDVLRLGLIGGGTPVPQAHAIARSLDGLPCIPLIAKAALVLAAGLEGTEDERVGRPAGAAGPGGRIAFAAFYGAAAAMGLPAADLRAMSLWQLAAYIDGFNRARDAQAADAPTPQEEDALWAWLQGLPGLPDDGSAA
;
A
#
# COMPACT_ATOMS: atom_id res chain seq x y z
N MET A 1 -3.76 6.81 10.62
CA MET A 1 -2.50 6.63 9.86
C MET A 1 -2.08 7.98 9.30
N SER A 2 -0.81 8.14 8.93
CA SER A 2 -0.32 9.37 8.29
C SER A 2 -0.22 9.23 6.77
N ARG A 3 -0.18 10.34 6.03
CA ARG A 3 -0.08 10.39 4.55
C ARG A 3 1.16 9.68 4.00
N ASP A 4 2.25 9.70 4.75
CA ASP A 4 3.50 8.99 4.45
C ASP A 4 3.47 7.50 4.85
N GLY A 5 2.31 6.99 5.28
CA GLY A 5 2.09 5.57 5.60
C GLY A 5 2.65 5.12 6.95
N HIS A 6 3.00 6.05 7.85
CA HIS A 6 3.46 5.66 9.19
C HIS A 6 2.31 5.46 10.18
N ILE A 7 2.59 4.63 11.19
CA ILE A 7 1.78 4.40 12.38
C ILE A 7 2.67 4.26 13.60
N ASP A 8 2.28 4.86 14.72
CA ASP A 8 2.97 4.70 16.00
C ASP A 8 2.23 3.64 16.83
N LEU A 9 2.94 2.61 17.28
CA LEU A 9 2.38 1.50 18.05
C LEU A 9 3.27 1.19 19.25
N ASP A 10 2.65 0.80 20.37
CA ASP A 10 3.39 0.23 21.49
C ASP A 10 3.93 -1.17 21.13
N LEU A 11 5.18 -1.44 21.46
CA LEU A 11 5.80 -2.75 21.36
C LEU A 11 6.74 -2.92 22.54
N ASP A 12 6.46 -3.92 23.38
CA ASP A 12 7.26 -4.24 24.57
C ASP A 12 7.44 -3.05 25.55
N GLY A 13 6.36 -2.26 25.72
CA GLY A 13 6.34 -1.12 26.64
C GLY A 13 7.03 0.15 26.11
N ALA A 14 7.45 0.15 24.85
CA ALA A 14 7.97 1.33 24.16
C ALA A 14 7.10 1.67 22.95
N THR A 15 6.81 2.97 22.75
CA THR A 15 6.17 3.43 21.52
C THR A 15 7.19 3.49 20.39
N HIS A 16 6.90 2.80 19.30
CA HIS A 16 7.72 2.78 18.11
C HIS A 16 6.95 3.30 16.90
N ARG A 17 7.65 4.05 16.04
CA ARG A 17 7.16 4.39 14.72
C ARG A 17 7.42 3.25 13.76
N PHE A 18 6.39 2.88 13.02
CA PHE A 18 6.46 1.91 11.93
C PHE A 18 6.06 2.57 10.63
N ARG A 19 6.78 2.27 9.55
CA ARG A 19 6.47 2.73 8.20
C ARG A 19 7.03 1.73 7.19
N LEU A 20 6.25 1.44 6.15
CA LEU A 20 6.69 0.63 5.01
C LEU A 20 6.64 1.48 3.74
N ALA A 21 7.79 2.01 3.33
CA ALA A 21 7.90 2.68 2.03
C ALA A 21 7.92 1.64 0.89
N ILE A 22 7.88 2.10 -0.36
CA ILE A 22 7.90 1.22 -1.54
C ILE A 22 9.11 0.28 -1.52
N GLY A 23 10.28 0.80 -1.15
CA GLY A 23 11.49 -0.03 -1.02
C GLY A 23 11.41 -1.10 0.08
N ASP A 24 10.68 -0.82 1.16
CA ASP A 24 10.48 -1.76 2.27
C ASP A 24 9.47 -2.85 1.88
N LEU A 25 8.40 -2.48 1.15
CA LEU A 25 7.43 -3.43 0.61
C LEU A 25 8.07 -4.38 -0.41
N GLU A 26 8.99 -3.88 -1.23
CA GLU A 26 9.79 -4.70 -2.14
C GLU A 26 10.69 -5.68 -1.38
N ALA A 27 11.45 -5.18 -0.40
CA ALA A 27 12.30 -6.00 0.45
C ALA A 27 11.49 -7.06 1.23
N LEU A 28 10.29 -6.70 1.70
CA LEU A 28 9.38 -7.62 2.39
C LEU A 28 8.91 -8.74 1.45
N GLN A 29 8.51 -8.41 0.23
CA GLN A 29 8.08 -9.40 -0.76
C GLN A 29 9.23 -10.34 -1.16
N GLU A 30 10.45 -9.83 -1.27
CA GLU A 30 11.63 -10.64 -1.53
C GLU A 30 11.95 -11.58 -0.35
N ALA A 31 11.90 -11.05 0.88
CA ALA A 31 12.21 -11.82 2.09
C ALA A 31 11.20 -12.94 2.40
N THR A 32 9.92 -12.71 2.11
CA THR A 32 8.82 -13.65 2.44
C THR A 32 8.40 -14.52 1.25
N GLY A 33 8.64 -14.07 0.03
CA GLY A 33 8.11 -14.67 -1.19
C GLY A 33 6.61 -14.39 -1.43
N ALA A 34 5.92 -13.76 -0.48
CA ALA A 34 4.51 -13.43 -0.54
C ALA A 34 4.30 -11.94 -0.84
N GLY A 35 3.20 -11.59 -1.49
CA GLY A 35 2.81 -10.22 -1.68
C GLY A 35 2.37 -9.54 -0.38
N PRO A 36 2.61 -8.23 -0.18
CA PRO A 36 2.20 -7.54 1.05
C PRO A 36 0.68 -7.58 1.32
N ALA A 37 -0.16 -7.54 0.28
CA ALA A 37 -1.62 -7.66 0.43
C ALA A 37 -2.04 -9.07 0.87
N ASP A 38 -1.36 -10.10 0.38
CA ASP A 38 -1.59 -11.49 0.79
C ASP A 38 -1.17 -11.73 2.25
N LEU A 39 -0.05 -11.14 2.67
CA LEU A 39 0.37 -11.16 4.08
C LEU A 39 -0.67 -10.47 4.97
N LEU A 40 -1.19 -9.31 4.56
CA LEU A 40 -2.23 -8.58 5.29
C LEU A 40 -3.48 -9.44 5.44
N HIS A 41 -3.96 -10.03 4.34
CA HIS A 41 -5.11 -10.93 4.37
C HIS A 41 -4.85 -12.16 5.25
N GLY A 42 -3.65 -12.74 5.16
CA GLY A 42 -3.25 -13.90 5.94
C GLY A 42 -3.22 -13.63 7.45
N PHE A 43 -2.64 -12.50 7.86
CA PHE A 43 -2.64 -12.06 9.26
C PHE A 43 -4.04 -11.75 9.77
N HIS A 44 -4.83 -11.01 8.99
CA HIS A 44 -6.20 -10.64 9.37
C HIS A 44 -7.10 -11.88 9.53
N ALA A 45 -6.98 -12.86 8.62
CA ALA A 45 -7.76 -14.07 8.64
C ALA A 45 -7.17 -15.19 9.53
N GLY A 46 -6.03 -14.95 10.18
CA GLY A 46 -5.37 -15.93 11.05
C GLY A 46 -4.89 -17.19 10.32
N ARG A 47 -4.61 -17.13 9.02
CA ARG A 47 -4.29 -18.31 8.19
C ARG A 47 -3.21 -18.00 7.16
N ARG A 48 -2.47 -19.03 6.72
CA ARG A 48 -1.49 -18.96 5.62
C ARG A 48 -0.37 -17.93 5.83
N TYR A 49 0.11 -17.79 7.07
CA TYR A 49 1.33 -17.02 7.39
C TYR A 49 2.27 -17.84 8.27
N ARG A 50 3.54 -17.44 8.31
CA ARG A 50 4.57 -17.94 9.24
C ARG A 50 4.88 -16.86 10.25
N PHE A 51 5.25 -17.23 11.47
CA PHE A 51 5.67 -16.23 12.48
C PHE A 51 6.89 -15.42 12.02
N ARG A 52 7.75 -16.00 11.17
CA ARG A 52 8.83 -15.27 10.50
C ARG A 52 8.31 -14.07 9.71
N ASP A 53 7.18 -14.20 9.03
CA ASP A 53 6.61 -13.11 8.23
C ASP A 53 6.18 -11.95 9.14
N VAL A 54 5.62 -12.26 10.32
CA VAL A 54 5.29 -11.26 11.36
C VAL A 54 6.55 -10.52 11.81
N ARG A 55 7.65 -11.25 12.06
CA ARG A 55 8.94 -10.63 12.43
C ARG A 55 9.50 -9.76 11.31
N ASP A 56 9.45 -10.21 10.07
CA ASP A 56 9.98 -9.48 8.92
C ASP A 56 9.18 -8.19 8.66
N VAL A 57 7.85 -8.23 8.79
CA VAL A 57 6.99 -7.03 8.70
C VAL A 57 7.32 -6.02 9.79
N LEU A 58 7.36 -6.44 11.05
CA LEU A 58 7.63 -5.52 12.16
C LEU A 58 9.05 -4.96 12.08
N ARG A 59 10.04 -5.78 11.72
CA ARG A 59 11.43 -5.35 11.55
C ARG A 59 11.59 -4.31 10.45
N LEU A 60 11.05 -4.58 9.26
CA LEU A 60 11.13 -3.64 8.14
C LEU A 60 10.33 -2.37 8.45
N GLY A 61 9.16 -2.51 9.09
CA GLY A 61 8.38 -1.37 9.56
C GLY A 61 9.16 -0.47 10.52
N LEU A 62 9.89 -1.04 11.48
CA LEU A 62 10.76 -0.28 12.40
C LEU A 62 11.86 0.46 11.65
N ILE A 63 12.52 -0.18 10.70
CA ILE A 63 13.59 0.42 9.88
C ILE A 63 13.04 1.58 9.07
N GLY A 64 11.93 1.38 8.34
CA GLY A 64 11.27 2.43 7.56
C GLY A 64 10.70 3.55 8.44
N GLY A 65 10.37 3.25 9.70
CA GLY A 65 9.98 4.22 10.74
C GLY A 65 11.14 5.00 11.37
N GLY A 66 12.39 4.70 11.00
CA GLY A 66 13.59 5.40 11.46
C GLY A 66 14.36 4.71 12.58
N THR A 67 13.97 3.51 13.00
CA THR A 67 14.74 2.72 13.98
C THR A 67 16.05 2.25 13.35
N PRO A 68 17.22 2.45 13.98
CA PRO A 68 18.50 1.96 13.47
C PRO A 68 18.48 0.46 13.18
N VAL A 69 19.06 0.05 12.05
CA VAL A 69 19.04 -1.35 11.59
C VAL A 69 19.47 -2.36 12.67
N PRO A 70 20.61 -2.19 13.39
CA PRO A 70 20.99 -3.13 14.45
C PRO A 70 19.96 -3.26 15.57
N GLN A 71 19.31 -2.14 15.93
CA GLN A 71 18.28 -2.09 16.96
C GLN A 71 17.00 -2.77 16.48
N ALA A 72 16.55 -2.52 15.25
CA ALA A 72 15.39 -3.20 14.67
C ALA A 72 15.59 -4.73 14.61
N HIS A 73 16.80 -5.19 14.27
CA HIS A 73 17.13 -6.62 14.33
C HIS A 73 17.15 -7.18 15.76
N ALA A 74 17.58 -6.41 16.75
CA ALA A 74 17.53 -6.82 18.16
C ALA A 74 16.09 -6.97 18.65
N ILE A 75 15.23 -5.98 18.36
CA ILE A 75 13.79 -6.03 18.69
C ILE A 75 13.13 -7.22 17.97
N ALA A 76 13.41 -7.43 16.68
CA ALA A 76 12.83 -8.54 15.93
C ALA A 76 13.17 -9.92 16.53
N ARG A 77 14.36 -10.08 17.15
CA ARG A 77 14.75 -11.32 17.83
C ARG A 77 14.05 -11.50 19.18
N SER A 78 13.68 -10.43 19.89
CA SER A 78 12.98 -10.55 21.17
C SER A 78 11.50 -10.93 21.01
N LEU A 79 10.92 -10.76 19.81
CA LEU A 79 9.51 -11.05 19.54
C LEU A 79 9.09 -12.49 19.81
N ASP A 80 10.02 -13.46 19.71
CA ASP A 80 9.73 -14.87 19.98
C ASP A 80 9.29 -15.12 21.45
N GLY A 81 9.60 -14.20 22.37
CA GLY A 81 9.19 -14.25 23.77
C GLY A 81 7.86 -13.56 24.08
N LEU A 82 7.22 -12.90 23.10
CA LEU A 82 6.02 -12.09 23.31
C LEU A 82 4.74 -12.81 22.87
N PRO A 83 3.55 -12.40 23.38
CA PRO A 83 2.29 -12.97 22.96
C PRO A 83 2.04 -12.83 21.44
N CYS A 84 1.79 -13.96 20.79
CA CYS A 84 1.71 -14.05 19.32
C CYS A 84 0.56 -13.22 18.72
N ILE A 85 -0.64 -13.26 19.31
CA ILE A 85 -1.83 -12.59 18.76
C ILE A 85 -1.66 -11.05 18.71
N PRO A 86 -1.20 -10.36 19.77
CA PRO A 86 -0.86 -8.94 19.69
C PRO A 86 0.18 -8.60 18.61
N LEU A 87 1.18 -9.46 18.41
CA LEU A 87 2.20 -9.22 17.36
C LEU A 87 1.62 -9.32 15.95
N ILE A 88 0.75 -10.31 15.70
CA ILE A 88 0.05 -10.46 14.41
C ILE A 88 -0.84 -9.24 14.15
N ALA A 89 -1.60 -8.79 15.15
CA ALA A 89 -2.45 -7.61 15.03
C ALA A 89 -1.62 -6.36 14.68
N LYS A 90 -0.48 -6.15 15.36
CA LYS A 90 0.44 -5.04 15.05
C LYS A 90 1.01 -5.15 13.63
N ALA A 91 1.44 -6.33 13.21
CA ALA A 91 1.95 -6.53 11.86
C ALA A 91 0.89 -6.28 10.78
N ALA A 92 -0.36 -6.67 11.02
CA ALA A 92 -1.48 -6.36 10.13
C ALA A 92 -1.71 -4.84 10.04
N LEU A 93 -1.69 -4.12 11.17
CA LEU A 93 -1.83 -2.66 11.18
C LEU A 93 -0.69 -1.96 10.43
N VAL A 94 0.55 -2.43 10.59
CA VAL A 94 1.71 -1.90 9.86
C VAL A 94 1.59 -2.12 8.35
N LEU A 95 1.12 -3.30 7.93
CA LEU A 95 0.85 -3.58 6.51
C LEU A 95 -0.27 -2.70 5.96
N ALA A 96 -1.39 -2.59 6.67
CA ALA A 96 -2.48 -1.70 6.29
C ALA A 96 -1.99 -0.25 6.15
N ALA A 97 -1.12 0.22 7.06
CA ALA A 97 -0.53 1.57 6.99
C ALA A 97 0.27 1.80 5.72
N GLY A 98 1.09 0.82 5.31
CA GLY A 98 1.85 0.89 4.06
C GLY A 98 1.00 0.77 2.78
N LEU A 99 -0.11 0.03 2.84
CA LEU A 99 -0.94 -0.29 1.68
C LEU A 99 -2.12 0.66 1.44
N GLU A 100 -2.72 1.18 2.51
CA GLU A 100 -4.00 1.88 2.46
C GLU A 100 -3.90 3.37 2.84
N GLY A 101 -2.81 3.82 3.48
CA GLY A 101 -2.58 5.25 3.76
C GLY A 101 -3.74 5.91 4.52
N THR A 102 -4.14 7.12 4.13
CA THR A 102 -5.26 7.87 4.73
C THR A 102 -6.38 8.07 3.71
N GLU A 103 -7.63 7.79 4.09
CA GLU A 103 -8.81 7.84 3.21
C GLU A 103 -9.18 9.25 2.68
N ASP A 104 -8.62 10.32 3.24
CA ASP A 104 -9.14 11.69 3.08
C ASP A 104 -8.88 12.37 1.72
N GLU A 105 -8.15 11.75 0.78
CA GLU A 105 -8.04 12.27 -0.60
C GLU A 105 -8.19 11.12 -1.61
N ARG A 106 -9.23 11.19 -2.46
CA ARG A 106 -9.44 10.28 -3.60
C ARG A 106 -8.38 10.54 -4.67
N VAL A 107 -7.16 10.11 -4.42
CA VAL A 107 -6.17 9.93 -5.48
C VAL A 107 -6.43 8.56 -6.08
N GLY A 108 -6.68 8.50 -7.39
CA GLY A 108 -6.93 7.23 -8.09
C GLY A 108 -5.86 6.21 -7.71
N ARG A 109 -6.25 5.09 -7.10
CA ARG A 109 -5.32 3.99 -6.82
C ARG A 109 -4.66 3.64 -8.14
N PRO A 110 -3.32 3.56 -8.24
CA PRO A 110 -2.69 3.12 -9.49
C PRO A 110 -3.28 1.75 -9.84
N ALA A 111 -4.08 1.72 -10.91
CA ALA A 111 -4.69 0.51 -11.40
C ALA A 111 -3.57 -0.37 -11.96
N GLY A 112 -3.33 -1.49 -11.29
CA GLY A 112 -2.34 -2.48 -11.72
C GLY A 112 -1.13 -2.57 -10.79
N ALA A 113 -1.27 -3.28 -9.68
CA ALA A 113 -0.10 -3.68 -8.88
C ALA A 113 -0.29 -4.98 -8.09
N ALA A 114 -1.33 -5.78 -8.29
CA ALA A 114 -1.46 -7.08 -7.61
C ALA A 114 -1.46 -8.22 -8.65
N GLY A 115 -0.30 -8.86 -8.80
CA GLY A 115 -0.16 -10.13 -9.51
C GLY A 115 -0.58 -11.32 -8.65
N PRO A 116 -0.46 -12.55 -9.16
CA PRO A 116 -0.76 -13.77 -8.41
C PRO A 116 -0.09 -13.78 -7.03
N GLY A 117 -0.84 -14.12 -5.99
CA GLY A 117 -0.34 -14.13 -4.61
C GLY A 117 -0.13 -12.74 -3.99
N GLY A 118 -0.92 -11.74 -4.43
CA GLY A 118 -0.90 -10.38 -3.90
C GLY A 118 0.40 -9.61 -4.21
N ARG A 119 1.20 -10.12 -5.15
CA ARG A 119 2.56 -9.64 -5.41
C ARG A 119 2.53 -8.31 -6.15
N ILE A 120 3.36 -7.37 -5.72
CA ILE A 120 3.54 -6.09 -6.38
C ILE A 120 4.57 -6.20 -7.50
N ALA A 121 4.18 -5.71 -8.68
CA ALA A 121 5.03 -5.61 -9.86
C ALA A 121 5.87 -4.32 -9.82
N PHE A 122 6.86 -4.25 -8.93
CA PHE A 122 7.68 -3.04 -8.68
C PHE A 122 8.35 -2.47 -9.94
N ALA A 123 8.63 -3.30 -10.95
CA ALA A 123 9.16 -2.83 -12.24
C ALA A 123 8.27 -1.75 -12.90
N ALA A 124 6.95 -1.84 -12.75
CA ALA A 124 6.03 -0.82 -13.26
C ALA A 124 6.22 0.53 -12.53
N PHE A 125 6.52 0.50 -11.23
CA PHE A 125 6.77 1.72 -10.44
C PHE A 125 8.08 2.40 -10.87
N TYR A 126 9.14 1.63 -11.11
CA TYR A 126 10.39 2.17 -11.65
C TYR A 126 10.22 2.74 -13.07
N GLY A 127 9.41 2.09 -13.91
CA GLY A 127 9.07 2.61 -15.24
C GLY A 127 8.32 3.94 -15.19
N ALA A 128 7.32 4.05 -14.30
CA ALA A 128 6.60 5.30 -14.06
C ALA A 128 7.52 6.40 -13.52
N ALA A 129 8.37 6.08 -12.54
CA ALA A 129 9.36 7.02 -12.00
C ALA A 129 10.32 7.53 -13.08
N ALA A 130 10.83 6.64 -13.94
CA ALA A 130 11.69 7.04 -15.05
C ALA A 130 11.00 8.00 -16.03
N ALA A 131 9.72 7.76 -16.34
CA ALA A 131 8.93 8.65 -17.21
C ALA A 131 8.69 10.05 -16.60
N MET A 132 8.65 10.13 -15.26
CA MET A 132 8.51 11.39 -14.51
C MET A 132 9.86 12.06 -14.20
N GLY A 133 11.00 11.43 -14.52
CA GLY A 133 12.32 11.92 -14.13
C GLY A 133 12.61 11.79 -12.62
N LEU A 134 11.87 10.93 -11.91
CA LEU A 134 12.02 10.70 -10.48
C LEU A 134 13.18 9.71 -10.21
N PRO A 135 14.17 10.07 -9.37
CA PRO A 135 15.23 9.15 -8.98
C PRO A 135 14.71 7.89 -8.29
N ALA A 136 15.34 6.74 -8.56
CA ALA A 136 14.93 5.47 -7.95
C ALA A 136 15.01 5.48 -6.41
N ALA A 137 15.97 6.22 -5.84
CA ALA A 137 16.07 6.38 -4.39
C ALA A 137 14.84 7.12 -3.81
N ASP A 138 14.39 8.16 -4.50
CA ASP A 138 13.23 8.95 -4.06
C ASP A 138 11.95 8.12 -4.16
N LEU A 139 11.75 7.40 -5.27
CA LEU A 139 10.65 6.45 -5.42
C LEU A 139 10.63 5.43 -4.27
N ARG A 140 11.78 4.82 -3.96
CA ARG A 140 11.87 3.81 -2.90
C ARG A 140 11.54 4.36 -1.52
N ALA A 141 11.80 5.65 -1.29
CA ALA A 141 11.51 6.34 -0.04
C ALA A 141 10.05 6.80 0.09
N MET A 142 9.27 6.80 -0.99
CA MET A 142 7.85 7.17 -0.99
C MET A 142 6.96 6.08 -0.41
N SER A 143 5.83 6.46 0.18
CA SER A 143 4.68 5.57 0.35
C SER A 143 4.00 5.31 -1.01
N LEU A 144 3.18 4.27 -1.10
CA LEU A 144 2.35 4.03 -2.29
C LEU A 144 1.45 5.24 -2.61
N TRP A 145 0.99 5.97 -1.58
CA TRP A 145 0.16 7.16 -1.72
C TRP A 145 0.91 8.38 -2.25
N GLN A 146 2.14 8.59 -1.78
CA GLN A 146 2.98 9.66 -2.31
C GLN A 146 3.29 9.43 -3.79
N LEU A 147 3.53 8.17 -4.20
CA LEU A 147 3.67 7.83 -5.62
C LEU A 147 2.36 8.08 -6.39
N ALA A 148 1.22 7.65 -5.87
CA ALA A 148 -0.08 7.87 -6.52
C ALA A 148 -0.35 9.37 -6.75
N ALA A 149 -0.07 10.21 -5.74
CA ALA A 149 -0.20 11.66 -5.86
C ALA A 149 0.76 12.26 -6.90
N TYR A 150 1.99 11.74 -7.01
CA TYR A 150 2.95 12.13 -8.04
C TYR A 150 2.43 11.79 -9.44
N ILE A 151 1.88 10.59 -9.63
CA ILE A 151 1.32 10.15 -10.92
C ILE A 151 0.10 11.00 -11.29
N ASP A 152 -0.81 11.26 -10.34
CA ASP A 152 -1.98 12.13 -10.55
C ASP A 152 -1.56 13.55 -10.97
N GLY A 153 -0.61 14.15 -10.24
CA GLY A 153 -0.06 15.46 -10.57
C GLY A 153 0.61 15.49 -11.96
N PHE A 154 1.37 14.45 -12.31
CA PHE A 154 2.00 14.33 -13.62
C PHE A 154 0.99 14.20 -14.76
N ASN A 155 -0.07 13.41 -14.57
CA ASN A 155 -1.12 13.21 -15.56
C ASN A 155 -1.88 14.51 -15.82
N ARG A 156 -2.32 15.22 -14.76
CA ARG A 156 -3.00 16.52 -14.88
C ARG A 156 -2.14 17.58 -15.59
N ALA A 157 -0.82 17.56 -15.37
CA ALA A 157 0.08 18.51 -16.01
C ALA A 157 0.26 18.26 -17.51
N ARG A 158 0.12 17.01 -17.98
CA ARG A 158 0.31 16.64 -19.39
C ARG A 158 -0.99 16.67 -20.19
N ASP A 159 -2.11 16.48 -19.53
CA ASP A 159 -3.43 16.58 -20.13
C ASP A 159 -4.44 17.10 -19.09
N ALA A 160 -4.67 18.41 -19.09
CA ALA A 160 -5.63 19.06 -18.18
C ALA A 160 -7.10 18.72 -18.51
N GLN A 161 -7.35 18.06 -19.64
CA GLN A 161 -8.65 17.57 -20.08
C GLN A 161 -8.72 16.04 -20.12
N ALA A 162 -7.68 15.32 -19.67
CA ALA A 162 -7.75 13.88 -19.48
C ALA A 162 -8.95 13.59 -18.58
N ALA A 163 -9.91 12.84 -19.12
CA ALA A 163 -11.14 12.51 -18.41
C ALA A 163 -10.79 12.02 -17.00
N ASP A 164 -11.44 12.61 -16.00
CA ASP A 164 -11.36 12.12 -14.63
C ASP A 164 -11.68 10.61 -14.61
N ALA A 165 -11.22 9.91 -13.57
CA ALA A 165 -11.69 8.55 -13.35
C ALA A 165 -13.23 8.53 -13.44
N PRO A 166 -13.81 7.58 -14.20
CA PRO A 166 -15.25 7.55 -14.38
C PRO A 166 -15.93 7.58 -13.02
N THR A 167 -16.91 8.45 -12.90
CA THR A 167 -17.75 8.53 -11.71
C THR A 167 -18.39 7.15 -11.45
N PRO A 168 -18.81 6.84 -10.21
CA PRO A 168 -19.51 5.59 -9.93
C PRO A 168 -20.71 5.34 -10.87
N GLN A 169 -21.40 6.41 -11.29
CA GLN A 169 -22.48 6.34 -12.29
C GLN A 169 -21.97 5.97 -13.68
N GLU A 170 -20.83 6.52 -14.13
CA GLU A 170 -20.22 6.18 -15.42
C GLU A 170 -19.65 4.75 -15.40
N GLU A 171 -19.09 4.30 -14.28
CA GLU A 171 -18.67 2.91 -14.09
C GLU A 171 -19.87 1.96 -14.14
N ASP A 172 -20.96 2.26 -13.43
CA ASP A 172 -22.18 1.46 -13.44
C ASP A 172 -22.84 1.42 -14.84
N ALA A 173 -22.86 2.55 -15.55
CA ALA A 173 -23.38 2.65 -16.91
C ALA A 173 -22.51 1.85 -17.91
N LEU A 174 -21.19 1.89 -17.76
CA LEU A 174 -20.26 1.09 -18.55
C LEU A 174 -20.45 -0.41 -18.29
N TRP A 175 -20.65 -0.80 -17.03
CA TRP A 175 -20.94 -2.18 -16.64
C TRP A 175 -22.29 -2.66 -17.16
N ALA A 176 -23.33 -1.84 -17.11
CA ALA A 176 -24.63 -2.14 -17.68
C ALA A 176 -24.54 -2.36 -19.20
N TRP A 177 -23.80 -1.49 -19.90
CA TRP A 177 -23.58 -1.61 -21.34
C TRP A 177 -22.81 -2.90 -21.72
N LEU A 178 -21.75 -3.25 -20.98
CA LEU A 178 -21.00 -4.50 -21.20
C LEU A 178 -21.85 -5.76 -20.95
N GLN A 179 -22.86 -5.66 -20.09
CA GLN A 179 -23.81 -6.75 -19.81
C GLN A 179 -25.04 -6.74 -20.73
N GLY A 180 -25.10 -5.83 -21.72
CA GLY A 180 -26.20 -5.71 -22.67
C GLY A 180 -27.49 -5.14 -22.08
N LEU A 181 -27.41 -4.47 -20.93
CA LEU A 181 -28.53 -3.75 -20.32
C LEU A 181 -28.63 -2.34 -20.92
N PRO A 182 -29.83 -1.81 -21.15
CA PRO A 182 -29.99 -0.43 -21.62
C PRO A 182 -29.41 0.54 -20.59
N GLY A 183 -28.56 1.46 -21.04
CA GLY A 183 -27.93 2.48 -20.19
C GLY A 183 -28.96 3.36 -19.49
N LEU A 184 -28.57 3.93 -18.34
CA LEU A 184 -29.43 4.80 -17.52
C LEU A 184 -30.00 5.97 -18.36
N PRO A 185 -31.27 6.35 -18.13
CA PRO A 185 -31.87 7.48 -18.82
C PRO A 185 -31.17 8.79 -18.45
N ASP A 186 -31.00 9.65 -19.45
CA ASP A 186 -30.45 11.00 -19.34
C ASP A 186 -31.38 11.86 -18.47
N ASP A 187 -30.98 12.14 -17.23
CA ASP A 187 -31.67 13.09 -16.36
C ASP A 187 -31.30 14.51 -16.78
N GLY A 188 -31.94 15.03 -17.83
CA GLY A 188 -31.69 16.42 -18.23
C GLY A 188 -32.33 16.93 -19.52
N SER A 189 -33.65 17.09 -19.57
CA SER A 189 -34.24 18.26 -20.24
C SER A 189 -35.55 18.64 -19.59
N ALA A 190 -35.50 19.72 -18.81
CA ALA A 190 -36.67 20.51 -18.47
C ALA A 190 -37.37 20.99 -19.75
N ALA A 191 -38.70 20.92 -19.74
CA ALA A 191 -39.60 21.74 -20.55
C ALA A 191 -40.73 22.21 -19.62
#